data_AF-F8T8X7-F1
#
_entry.id   AF-F8T8X7-F1
#
_cell.length_a   1.000
_cell.length_b   1.000
_cell.length_c   1.000
_cell.angle_alpha   90.00
_cell.angle_beta   90.00
_cell.angle_gamma   90.00
#
_symmetry.space_group_name_H-M   'P 1'
#
loop_
_entity.id
_entity.type
_entity.pdbx_description
1 polymer ?
#
loop_
_entity_poly.entity_id
_entity_poly.type
_entity_poly.pdbx_seq_one_letter_code
_entity_poly.pdbx_strand_id
1 'polypeptide(L)'
;VFKSGGFGDILTDQPVDKQQLIDDVRKALYAAKICSYAQGMNLIRAKSTEKGWDLKLGELARIWKGGCIIRAIFLDRIKQAYDRNPNLANLLVDPEFAKEIIDRQSAWRRVVCLAVNSGISTPGMSASLAYFDTYRRERLPANLVQAQRD
;
A
#
# COMPACT_ATOMS: atom_id res chain seq x y z
N VAL A 1 10.50 27.01 -18.44
CA VAL A 1 11.69 26.44 -17.76
C VAL A 1 12.00 25.05 -18.29
N PHE A 2 11.22 24.00 -18.01
CA PHE A 2 11.52 22.64 -18.48
C PHE A 2 11.41 22.48 -20.01
N LYS A 3 10.28 22.88 -20.62
CA LYS A 3 10.13 22.87 -22.09
C LYS A 3 11.18 23.71 -22.81
N SER A 4 11.51 24.89 -22.26
CA SER A 4 12.56 25.77 -22.80
C SER A 4 13.98 25.19 -22.64
N GLY A 5 14.17 24.23 -21.73
CA GLY A 5 15.41 23.46 -21.55
C GLY A 5 15.43 22.13 -22.31
N GLY A 6 14.52 21.93 -23.27
CA GLY A 6 14.44 20.69 -24.07
C GLY A 6 13.78 19.51 -23.36
N PHE A 7 13.22 19.71 -22.16
CA PHE A 7 12.52 18.66 -21.43
C PHE A 7 11.02 18.69 -21.74
N GLY A 8 10.62 17.81 -22.65
CA GLY A 8 9.22 17.57 -23.04
C GLY A 8 8.53 16.48 -22.22
N ASP A 9 7.32 16.11 -22.62
CA ASP A 9 6.61 14.99 -22.00
C ASP A 9 7.39 13.70 -22.31
N ILE A 10 7.73 12.94 -21.26
CA ILE A 10 8.40 11.65 -21.41
C ILE A 10 7.32 10.63 -21.67
N LEU A 11 7.15 10.18 -22.91
CA LEU A 11 6.32 9.01 -23.20
C LEU A 11 7.23 7.91 -23.70
N THR A 12 7.15 6.72 -23.10
CA THR A 12 7.97 5.60 -23.56
C THR A 12 7.46 5.12 -24.91
N ASP A 13 8.36 4.83 -25.84
CA ASP A 13 8.03 4.10 -27.08
C ASP A 13 7.80 2.59 -26.84
N GLN A 14 7.75 2.17 -25.57
CA GLN A 14 7.49 0.80 -25.20
C GLN A 14 6.08 0.40 -25.67
N PRO A 15 5.91 -0.68 -26.45
CA PRO A 15 4.59 -1.17 -26.82
C PRO A 15 3.82 -1.59 -25.57
N VAL A 16 2.62 -1.04 -25.40
CA VAL A 16 1.73 -1.31 -24.27
C VAL A 16 0.52 -2.10 -24.76
N ASP A 17 0.34 -3.30 -24.22
CA ASP A 17 -0.95 -3.98 -24.29
C ASP A 17 -1.94 -3.27 -23.36
N LYS A 18 -2.94 -2.63 -23.95
CA LYS A 18 -3.96 -1.85 -23.23
C LYS A 18 -4.74 -2.70 -22.23
N GLN A 19 -5.11 -3.93 -22.59
CA GLN A 19 -5.89 -4.80 -21.72
C GLN A 19 -5.06 -5.24 -20.52
N GLN A 20 -3.82 -5.67 -20.78
CA GLN A 20 -2.89 -6.02 -19.72
C GLN A 20 -2.63 -4.86 -18.77
N LEU A 21 -2.47 -3.63 -19.29
CA LEU A 21 -2.27 -2.45 -18.46
C LEU A 21 -3.48 -2.16 -17.56
N ILE A 22 -4.70 -2.24 -18.09
CA ILE A 22 -5.93 -2.05 -17.30
C ILE A 22 -5.99 -3.05 -16.14
N ASP A 23 -5.67 -4.32 -16.42
CA ASP A 23 -5.69 -5.39 -15.42
C ASP A 23 -4.59 -5.19 -14.37
N ASP A 24 -3.41 -4.73 -14.80
CA ASP A 24 -2.32 -4.43 -13.89
C ASP A 24 -2.59 -3.23 -13.00
N VAL A 25 -3.16 -2.14 -13.55
CA VAL A 25 -3.56 -0.96 -12.77
C VAL A 25 -4.63 -1.33 -11.73
N ARG A 26 -5.60 -2.19 -12.09
CA ARG A 26 -6.60 -2.70 -11.13
C ARG A 26 -5.95 -3.44 -9.96
N LYS A 27 -4.97 -4.30 -10.26
CA LYS A 27 -4.21 -5.05 -9.25
C LYS A 27 -3.33 -4.13 -8.39
N ALA A 28 -2.64 -3.18 -9.02
CA ALA A 28 -1.80 -2.19 -8.36
C ALA A 28 -2.60 -1.32 -7.38
N LEU A 29 -3.75 -0.80 -7.81
CA LEU A 29 -4.63 0.01 -6.98
C LEU A 29 -5.10 -0.77 -5.75
N TYR A 30 -5.48 -2.04 -5.93
CA TYR A 30 -5.92 -2.88 -4.83
C TYR A 30 -4.79 -3.16 -3.82
N ALA A 31 -3.58 -3.48 -4.30
CA ALA A 31 -2.42 -3.68 -3.43
C ALA A 31 -2.02 -2.42 -2.66
N ALA A 32 -2.02 -1.26 -3.34
CA ALA A 32 -1.76 0.03 -2.71
C ALA A 32 -2.84 0.38 -1.65
N LYS A 33 -4.12 0.07 -1.93
CA LYS A 33 -5.21 0.23 -0.97
C LYS A 33 -4.96 -0.60 0.31
N ILE A 34 -4.56 -1.86 0.18
CA ILE A 34 -4.21 -2.70 1.35
C ILE A 34 -3.12 -2.03 2.19
N CYS A 35 -2.06 -1.54 1.57
CA CYS A 35 -0.96 -0.85 2.26
C CYS A 35 -1.43 0.41 2.99
N SER A 36 -2.28 1.21 2.36
CA SER A 36 -2.84 2.42 2.98
C SER A 36 -3.67 2.10 4.23
N TYR A 37 -4.54 1.10 4.16
CA TYR A 37 -5.32 0.66 5.34
C TYR A 37 -4.41 0.03 6.41
N ALA A 38 -3.42 -0.78 6.03
CA ALA A 38 -2.44 -1.34 6.96
C ALA A 38 -1.74 -0.25 7.78
N GLN A 39 -1.29 0.82 7.12
CA GLN A 39 -0.67 1.97 7.78
C GLN A 39 -1.65 2.69 8.71
N GLY A 40 -2.87 2.96 8.25
CA GLY A 40 -3.91 3.62 9.04
C GLY A 40 -4.30 2.82 10.30
N MET A 41 -4.51 1.51 10.17
CA MET A 41 -4.84 0.64 11.30
C MET A 41 -3.70 0.56 12.32
N ASN A 42 -2.44 0.51 11.85
CA ASN A 42 -1.28 0.55 12.75
C ASN A 42 -1.16 1.89 13.49
N LEU A 43 -1.44 3.02 12.82
CA LEU A 43 -1.45 4.34 13.44
C LEU A 43 -2.50 4.41 14.56
N ILE A 44 -3.72 3.93 14.30
CA ILE A 44 -4.80 3.88 15.29
C ILE A 44 -4.40 2.98 16.46
N ARG A 45 -3.82 1.81 16.19
CA ARG A 45 -3.35 0.90 17.25
C ARG A 45 -2.28 1.56 18.13
N ALA A 46 -1.26 2.16 17.51
CA ALA A 46 -0.20 2.84 18.24
C ALA A 46 -0.76 3.92 19.16
N LYS A 47 -1.72 4.72 18.68
CA LYS A 47 -2.37 5.75 19.49
C LYS A 47 -3.24 5.16 20.60
N SER A 48 -3.95 4.06 20.32
CA SER A 48 -4.73 3.33 21.32
C SER A 48 -3.85 2.82 22.45
N THR A 49 -2.66 2.28 22.14
CA THR A 49 -1.69 1.82 23.14
C THR A 49 -1.14 2.99 23.94
N GLU A 50 -0.71 4.07 23.27
CA GLU A 50 -0.19 5.27 23.93
C GLU A 50 -1.20 5.87 24.92
N LYS A 51 -2.50 5.80 24.60
CA LYS A 51 -3.58 6.43 25.40
C LYS A 51 -4.36 5.46 26.28
N GLY A 52 -4.07 4.16 26.23
CA GLY A 52 -4.81 3.15 27.01
C GLY A 52 -6.29 3.04 26.63
N TRP A 53 -6.66 3.32 25.38
CA TRP A 53 -8.06 3.35 24.94
C TRP A 53 -8.68 1.98 24.67
N ASP A 54 -7.87 0.91 24.60
CA ASP A 54 -8.31 -0.45 24.27
C ASP A 54 -9.22 -0.53 23.01
N LEU A 55 -8.88 0.23 21.97
CA LEU A 55 -9.66 0.29 20.74
C LEU A 55 -9.72 -1.08 20.06
N LYS A 56 -10.94 -1.52 19.73
CA LYS A 56 -11.19 -2.75 18.98
C LYS A 56 -11.18 -2.46 17.48
N LEU A 57 -10.05 -2.74 16.85
CA LEU A 57 -9.81 -2.45 15.42
C LEU A 57 -10.83 -3.12 14.48
N GLY A 58 -11.29 -4.34 14.79
CA GLY A 58 -12.35 -5.01 14.03
C GLY A 58 -13.69 -4.26 14.08
N GLU A 59 -14.05 -3.69 15.24
CA GLU A 59 -15.27 -2.91 15.41
C GLU A 59 -15.20 -1.57 14.68
N LEU A 60 -14.03 -0.93 14.66
CA LEU A 60 -13.81 0.26 13.83
C LEU A 60 -14.02 -0.04 12.34
N ALA A 61 -13.46 -1.15 11.84
CA ALA A 61 -13.67 -1.58 10.47
C ALA A 61 -15.15 -1.87 10.19
N ARG A 62 -15.88 -2.47 11.13
CA ARG A 62 -17.32 -2.75 11.01
C ARG A 62 -18.14 -1.47 10.84
N ILE A 63 -17.93 -0.45 11.66
CA ILE A 63 -18.72 0.80 11.58
C ILE A 63 -18.41 1.60 10.31
N TRP A 64 -17.22 1.43 9.71
CA TRP A 64 -16.90 2.07 8.43
C TRP A 64 -17.55 1.40 7.22
N LYS A 65 -18.17 0.21 7.38
CA LYS A 65 -18.81 -0.49 6.26
C LYS A 65 -19.99 0.27 5.66
N GLY A 66 -20.61 1.19 6.41
CA GLY A 66 -21.81 1.91 5.99
C GLY A 66 -21.77 3.38 6.39
N GLY A 67 -22.50 4.22 5.66
CA GLY A 67 -22.63 5.66 5.94
C GLY A 67 -21.41 6.51 5.55
N CYS A 68 -20.19 6.08 5.85
CA CYS A 68 -18.99 6.87 5.59
C CYS A 68 -18.55 6.85 4.10
N ILE A 69 -17.63 7.75 3.73
CA ILE A 69 -17.11 7.91 2.37
C ILE A 69 -16.30 6.69 1.93
N ILE A 70 -15.54 6.08 2.84
CA ILE A 70 -14.63 4.96 2.52
C ILE A 70 -15.33 3.58 2.49
N ARG A 71 -16.66 3.55 2.61
CA ARG A 71 -17.47 2.33 2.67
C ARG A 71 -17.19 1.43 1.47
N ALA A 72 -16.92 0.15 1.72
CA ALA A 72 -16.66 -0.85 0.70
C ALA A 72 -16.76 -2.26 1.28
N ILE A 73 -17.03 -3.26 0.41
CA ILE A 73 -16.91 -4.70 0.74
C ILE A 73 -15.50 -5.03 1.29
N PHE A 74 -14.49 -4.24 0.90
CA PHE A 74 -13.13 -4.35 1.44
C PHE A 74 -13.05 -4.26 2.98
N LEU A 75 -13.92 -3.47 3.62
CA LEU A 75 -13.93 -3.31 5.07
C LEU A 75 -14.43 -4.56 5.81
N ASP A 76 -15.25 -5.39 5.15
CA ASP A 76 -15.62 -6.70 5.69
C ASP A 76 -14.40 -7.61 5.84
N ARG A 77 -13.49 -7.57 4.86
CA ARG A 77 -12.26 -8.35 4.91
C ARG A 77 -11.34 -7.88 6.03
N ILE A 78 -11.26 -6.56 6.27
CA ILE A 78 -10.49 -6.01 7.40
C ILE A 78 -11.10 -6.48 8.72
N LYS A 79 -12.42 -6.41 8.86
CA LYS A 79 -13.10 -6.92 10.06
C LYS A 79 -12.76 -8.41 10.27
N GLN A 80 -12.91 -9.23 9.24
CA GLN A 80 -12.61 -10.67 9.29
C GLN A 80 -11.15 -10.96 9.69
N ALA A 81 -10.19 -10.16 9.22
CA ALA A 81 -8.80 -10.30 9.63
C ALA A 81 -8.60 -10.06 11.14
N TYR A 82 -9.30 -9.06 11.71
CA TYR A 82 -9.27 -8.81 13.16
C TYR A 82 -10.15 -9.77 13.97
N ASP A 83 -11.20 -10.35 13.39
CA ASP A 83 -11.96 -11.44 14.02
C ASP A 83 -11.09 -12.70 14.13
N ARG A 84 -10.29 -13.01 13.10
CA ARG A 84 -9.32 -14.12 13.12
C ARG A 84 -8.19 -13.89 14.13
N ASN A 85 -7.67 -12.66 14.20
CA ASN A 85 -6.61 -12.30 15.12
C ASN A 85 -6.81 -10.87 15.66
N PRO A 86 -7.38 -10.71 16.86
CA PRO A 86 -7.55 -9.40 17.49
C PRO A 86 -6.24 -8.65 17.74
N ASN A 87 -5.13 -9.40 17.88
CA ASN A 87 -3.78 -8.89 18.14
C ASN A 87 -2.94 -8.80 16.85
N LEU A 88 -3.57 -8.77 15.67
CA LEU A 88 -2.88 -8.71 14.40
C LEU A 88 -1.95 -7.49 14.34
N ALA A 89 -0.66 -7.76 14.18
CA ALA A 89 0.38 -6.73 14.16
C ALA A 89 0.29 -5.84 12.91
N ASN A 90 -0.20 -6.36 11.80
CA ASN A 90 -0.38 -5.60 10.56
C ASN A 90 -1.32 -6.37 9.62
N LEU A 91 -2.18 -5.67 8.86
CA LEU A 91 -2.98 -6.31 7.82
C LEU A 91 -2.12 -7.05 6.77
N LEU A 92 -0.88 -6.61 6.51
CA LEU A 92 0.03 -7.28 5.58
C LEU A 92 0.45 -8.69 6.01
N VAL A 93 0.28 -9.05 7.30
CA VAL A 93 0.60 -10.40 7.81
C VAL A 93 -0.64 -11.24 8.10
N ASP A 94 -1.84 -10.74 7.78
CA ASP A 94 -3.03 -11.59 7.71
C ASP A 94 -2.91 -12.52 6.50
N PRO A 95 -3.23 -13.83 6.62
CA PRO A 95 -3.03 -14.80 5.55
C PRO A 95 -3.77 -14.46 4.24
N GLU A 96 -4.97 -13.89 4.31
CA GLU A 96 -5.73 -13.55 3.10
C GLU A 96 -5.15 -12.31 2.44
N PHE A 97 -4.88 -11.24 3.20
CA PHE A 97 -4.26 -10.04 2.63
C PHE A 97 -2.84 -10.29 2.10
N ALA A 98 -2.05 -11.13 2.77
CA ALA A 98 -0.74 -11.54 2.29
C ALA A 98 -0.84 -12.24 0.93
N LYS A 99 -1.80 -13.17 0.77
CA LYS A 99 -2.07 -13.83 -0.51
C LYS A 99 -2.45 -12.81 -1.60
N GLU A 100 -3.35 -11.87 -1.29
CA GLU A 100 -3.75 -10.84 -2.25
C GLU A 100 -2.59 -9.98 -2.75
N ILE A 101 -1.64 -9.65 -1.86
CA ILE A 101 -0.43 -8.90 -2.18
C ILE A 101 0.51 -9.75 -3.05
N ILE A 102 0.75 -11.02 -2.68
CA ILE A 102 1.60 -11.95 -3.45
C ILE A 102 1.09 -12.06 -4.90
N ASP A 103 -0.22 -12.23 -5.08
CA ASP A 103 -0.85 -12.38 -6.39
C ASP A 103 -0.79 -11.10 -7.26
N ARG A 104 -0.54 -9.93 -6.66
CA ARG A 104 -0.64 -8.62 -7.32
C ARG A 104 0.66 -7.85 -7.40
N GLN A 105 1.66 -8.17 -6.57
CA GLN A 105 2.88 -7.39 -6.47
C GLN A 105 3.63 -7.27 -7.80
N SER A 106 3.61 -8.31 -8.65
CA SER A 106 4.21 -8.26 -9.98
C SER A 106 3.55 -7.23 -10.91
N ALA A 107 2.21 -7.20 -10.93
CA ALA A 107 1.42 -6.23 -11.69
C ALA A 107 1.64 -4.81 -11.17
N TRP A 108 1.66 -4.67 -9.85
CA TRP A 108 1.92 -3.41 -9.19
C TRP A 108 3.28 -2.81 -9.56
N ARG A 109 4.34 -3.63 -9.55
CA ARG A 109 5.68 -3.22 -9.97
C ARG A 109 5.70 -2.78 -11.44
N ARG A 110 5.06 -3.53 -12.34
CA ARG A 110 4.97 -3.14 -13.76
C ARG A 110 4.35 -1.76 -13.93
N VAL A 111 3.25 -1.47 -13.21
CA VAL A 111 2.59 -0.16 -13.27
C VAL A 111 3.50 0.94 -12.76
N VAL A 112 4.17 0.76 -11.62
CA VAL A 112 5.08 1.76 -11.06
C VAL A 112 6.27 2.00 -12.00
N CYS A 113 6.89 0.94 -12.53
CA CYS A 113 8.00 1.07 -13.47
C CYS A 113 7.59 1.78 -14.76
N LEU A 114 6.44 1.40 -15.35
CA LEU A 114 5.93 2.07 -16.55
C LEU A 114 5.63 3.55 -16.27
N ALA A 115 4.99 3.86 -15.14
CA ALA A 115 4.68 5.23 -14.78
C ALA A 115 5.95 6.09 -14.61
N VAL A 116 6.98 5.56 -13.93
CA VAL A 116 8.28 6.23 -13.77
C VAL A 116 8.96 6.46 -15.13
N ASN A 117 9.01 5.43 -15.98
CA ASN A 117 9.63 5.53 -17.31
C ASN A 117 8.87 6.49 -18.23
N SER A 118 7.56 6.65 -18.04
CA SER A 118 6.70 7.58 -18.78
C SER A 118 6.52 8.93 -18.08
N GLY A 119 7.33 9.27 -17.07
CA GLY A 119 7.20 10.55 -16.36
C GLY A 119 5.82 10.80 -15.71
N ILE A 120 5.01 9.76 -15.51
CA ILE A 120 3.68 9.83 -14.90
C ILE A 120 3.80 9.66 -13.39
N SER A 121 3.38 10.68 -12.66
CA SER A 121 3.42 10.67 -11.20
C SER A 121 2.37 9.72 -10.61
N THR A 122 2.82 8.74 -9.81
CA THR A 122 1.96 7.77 -9.11
C THR A 122 2.28 7.66 -7.61
N PRO A 123 2.33 8.80 -6.86
CA PRO A 123 2.96 8.87 -5.54
C PRO A 123 2.34 7.90 -4.52
N GLY A 124 1.01 7.75 -4.53
CA GLY A 124 0.32 6.82 -3.63
C GLY A 124 0.67 5.35 -3.88
N MET A 125 0.82 4.94 -5.14
CA MET A 125 1.22 3.57 -5.50
C MET A 125 2.70 3.35 -5.21
N SER A 126 3.57 4.30 -5.57
CA SER A 126 5.01 4.21 -5.35
C SER A 126 5.37 4.18 -3.87
N ALA A 127 4.78 5.06 -3.05
CA ALA A 127 5.00 5.09 -1.61
C ALA A 127 4.48 3.83 -0.93
N SER A 128 3.31 3.34 -1.36
CA SER A 128 2.77 2.08 -0.84
C SER A 128 3.68 0.88 -1.18
N LEU A 129 4.31 0.87 -2.35
CA LEU A 129 5.22 -0.19 -2.77
C LEU A 129 6.51 -0.15 -1.94
N ALA A 130 7.06 1.04 -1.76
CA ALA A 130 8.21 1.26 -0.89
C ALA A 130 7.91 0.85 0.57
N TYR A 131 6.72 1.15 1.08
CA TYR A 131 6.26 0.69 2.40
C TYR A 131 6.22 -0.84 2.48
N PHE A 132 5.58 -1.52 1.53
CA PHE A 132 5.52 -2.97 1.50
C PHE A 132 6.92 -3.61 1.45
N ASP A 133 7.77 -3.12 0.56
CA ASP A 133 9.15 -3.62 0.43
C ASP A 133 9.99 -3.35 1.67
N THR A 134 9.77 -2.23 2.36
CA THR A 134 10.43 -1.95 3.64
C THR A 134 9.92 -2.88 4.73
N TYR A 135 8.60 -3.05 4.85
CA TYR A 135 7.96 -3.78 5.94
C TYR A 135 8.27 -5.28 5.93
N ARG A 136 8.37 -5.89 4.74
CA ARG A 136 8.59 -7.34 4.60
C ARG A 136 10.06 -7.77 4.75
N ARG A 137 10.99 -6.83 4.86
CA ARG A 137 12.44 -7.11 4.85
C ARG A 137 12.94 -7.26 6.28
N GLU A 138 13.57 -8.39 6.57
CA GLU A 138 14.26 -8.61 7.85
C GLU A 138 15.44 -7.63 8.04
N ARG A 139 16.19 -7.35 6.97
CA ARG A 139 17.34 -6.44 6.97
C ARG A 139 17.10 -5.23 6.07
N LEU A 140 17.20 -4.05 6.66
CA LEU A 140 17.13 -2.74 6.01
C LEU A 140 18.48 -2.02 6.08
N PRO A 141 18.75 -1.07 5.17
CA PRO A 141 20.01 -0.32 5.15
C PRO A 141 20.16 0.69 6.31
N ALA A 142 19.35 0.58 7.36
CA ALA A 142 19.43 1.42 8.55
C ALA A 142 20.75 1.24 9.32
N ASN A 143 21.49 0.15 9.09
CA ASN A 143 22.84 -0.03 9.62
C ASN A 143 23.81 1.08 9.16
N LEU A 144 23.72 1.53 7.90
CA LEU A 144 24.52 2.65 7.41
C LEU A 144 24.09 3.96 8.07
N VAL A 145 22.79 4.17 8.26
CA VAL A 145 22.27 5.34 8.98
C VAL A 145 22.74 5.37 10.43
N GLN A 146 22.82 4.21 11.10
CA GLN A 146 23.40 4.13 12.44
C GLN A 146 24.91 4.46 12.43
N ALA A 147 25.67 3.92 11.48
CA ALA A 147 27.10 4.21 11.35
C ALA A 147 27.41 5.69 11.02
N GLN A 148 26.51 6.39 10.33
CA GLN A 148 26.63 7.83 10.06
C GLN A 148 26.34 8.71 11.28
N ARG A 149 25.67 8.17 12.32
CA ARG A 149 25.29 8.90 13.53
C ARG A 149 26.27 8.71 14.69
N ASP A 150 27.07 7.66 14.64
CA ASP A 150 28.20 7.40 15.55
C ASP A 150 29.37 8.33 15.19
#